data_AF-A0A6N7A788-F1
#
_entry.id   AF-A0A6N7A788-F1
#
_cell.length_a   1.000
_cell.length_b   1.000
_cell.length_c   1.000
_cell.angle_alpha   90.00
_cell.angle_beta   90.00
_cell.angle_gamma   90.00
#
_symmetry.space_group_name_H-M   'P 1'
#
loop_
_entity.id
_entity.type
_entity.pdbx_description
1 polymer ?
#
loop_
_entity_poly.entity_id
_entity_poly.type
_entity_poly.pdbx_seq_one_letter_code
_entity_poly.pdbx_strand_id
1 'polypeptide(L)'
;MISSRCKDNFPPGKDGKPLSEIRLELCEEIERLKVFGKPVFEVWINETTPPQGGTWDSRDTCLRAVENCDILLVLYNGNAGWAKNKGELGICHAEYDRGLSLARDKVRVVDISTKESLAELRQDKNNELFQDYFNLENAFRGGDVTTVEDLKKRVKETLHGALISLAQGGVREAARGKPGIGDALTWSRLDFASRERKMVTLLRNTLVEQSGGQSKKNNVIAPLAGVDILLVPHAIPAAFSIGQAKEMVGQPFLRDHELADTLTDGVNGPVHIIACYKSATESQAIKLLGFPDATVVTTPFGVFVADNVQKVQFAFIANCCDEASIRNGVHNFLKWLARSGEDVYLAARAGARARIVQAIARETPSSPGASR
;
A
#
# COMPACT_ATOMS: atom_id res chain seq x y z
N MET A 1 2.42 -20.80 -4.69
CA MET A 1 3.65 -20.97 -5.51
C MET A 1 4.87 -20.76 -4.63
N ILE A 2 5.91 -21.58 -4.78
CA ILE A 2 7.22 -21.34 -4.15
C ILE A 2 8.20 -20.90 -5.25
N SER A 3 8.85 -19.75 -5.09
CA SER A 3 9.88 -19.21 -5.99
C SER A 3 11.25 -19.23 -5.32
N SER A 4 12.25 -19.73 -6.04
CA SER A 4 13.66 -19.60 -5.67
C SER A 4 14.57 -19.97 -6.85
N ARG A 5 15.87 -19.70 -6.71
CA ARG A 5 16.87 -20.21 -7.64
C ARG A 5 17.11 -21.71 -7.41
N CYS A 6 16.43 -22.54 -8.17
CA CYS A 6 16.41 -24.00 -7.99
C CYS A 6 17.77 -24.71 -7.92
N LYS A 7 18.80 -24.20 -8.61
CA LYS A 7 20.14 -24.82 -8.68
C LYS A 7 21.07 -24.42 -7.55
N ASP A 8 20.73 -23.41 -6.76
CA ASP A 8 21.61 -22.95 -5.70
C ASP A 8 21.45 -23.84 -4.46
N ASN A 9 22.54 -24.06 -3.74
CA ASN A 9 22.55 -24.86 -2.53
C ASN A 9 22.18 -24.01 -1.31
N PHE A 10 21.43 -24.61 -0.39
CA PHE A 10 21.17 -24.06 0.93
C PHE A 10 21.40 -25.12 2.03
N PRO A 11 22.19 -24.80 3.08
CA PRO A 11 23.03 -23.60 3.24
C PRO A 11 24.07 -23.46 2.10
N PRO A 12 24.65 -22.26 1.88
CA PRO A 12 25.65 -22.07 0.84
C PRO A 12 26.87 -22.99 1.06
N GLY A 13 27.32 -23.70 0.02
CA GLY A 13 28.49 -24.57 0.08
C GLY A 13 28.28 -25.96 -0.51
N LYS A 14 29.34 -26.78 -0.46
CA LYS A 14 29.34 -28.14 -1.04
C LYS A 14 28.46 -29.13 -0.28
N ASP A 15 28.28 -28.92 1.02
CA ASP A 15 27.45 -29.76 1.88
C ASP A 15 25.99 -29.28 1.93
N GLY A 16 25.68 -28.19 1.24
CA GLY A 16 24.34 -27.64 1.11
C GLY A 16 23.47 -28.45 0.16
N LYS A 17 22.17 -28.42 0.41
CA LYS A 17 21.19 -29.13 -0.41
C LYS A 17 20.63 -28.21 -1.51
N PRO A 18 20.47 -28.68 -2.76
CA PRO A 18 19.87 -27.86 -3.82
C PRO A 18 18.46 -27.39 -3.45
N LEU A 19 18.16 -26.12 -3.71
CA LEU A 19 16.85 -25.53 -3.44
C LEU A 19 15.71 -26.25 -4.19
N SER A 20 15.98 -26.88 -5.34
CA SER A 20 15.01 -27.73 -6.03
C SER A 20 14.53 -28.89 -5.16
N GLU A 21 15.44 -29.54 -4.43
CA GLU A 21 15.10 -30.67 -3.55
C GLU A 21 14.36 -30.18 -2.31
N ILE A 22 14.81 -29.07 -1.71
CA ILE A 22 14.13 -28.45 -0.57
C ILE A 22 12.71 -28.03 -0.97
N ARG A 23 12.51 -27.46 -2.16
CA ARG A 23 11.19 -27.08 -2.67
C ARG A 23 10.27 -28.28 -2.83
N LEU A 24 10.76 -29.41 -3.35
CA LEU A 24 9.98 -30.64 -3.45
C LEU A 24 9.53 -31.13 -2.07
N GLU A 25 10.43 -31.16 -1.09
CA GLU A 25 10.09 -31.52 0.29
C GLU A 25 9.06 -30.57 0.90
N LEU A 26 9.24 -29.26 0.69
CA LEU A 26 8.27 -28.27 1.14
C LEU A 26 6.91 -28.47 0.48
N CYS A 27 6.84 -28.77 -0.81
CA CYS A 27 5.58 -29.07 -1.49
C CYS A 27 4.87 -30.23 -0.81
N GLU A 28 5.56 -31.36 -0.63
CA GLU A 28 4.97 -32.53 0.04
C GLU A 28 4.51 -32.21 1.46
N GLU A 29 5.34 -31.52 2.25
CA GLU A 29 5.01 -31.18 3.64
C GLU A 29 3.80 -30.25 3.74
N ILE A 30 3.71 -29.26 2.84
CA ILE A 30 2.62 -28.27 2.83
C ILE A 30 1.32 -28.91 2.34
N GLU A 31 1.35 -29.71 1.27
CA GLU A 31 0.16 -30.37 0.71
C GLU A 31 -0.40 -31.47 1.62
N ARG A 32 0.44 -32.06 2.48
CA ARG A 32 -0.01 -32.99 3.53
C ARG A 32 -0.85 -32.31 4.62
N LEU A 33 -0.82 -30.97 4.72
CA LEU A 33 -1.60 -30.26 5.72
C LEU A 33 -3.09 -30.41 5.43
N LYS A 34 -3.81 -30.94 6.42
CA LYS A 34 -5.27 -31.09 6.39
C LYS A 34 -5.92 -30.29 7.50
N VAL A 35 -7.01 -29.62 7.17
CA VAL A 35 -7.91 -28.98 8.13
C VAL A 35 -9.25 -29.69 8.04
N PHE A 36 -9.71 -30.23 9.17
CA PHE A 36 -10.91 -31.10 9.24
C PHE A 36 -10.87 -32.25 8.23
N GLY A 37 -9.69 -32.86 8.03
CA GLY A 37 -9.49 -33.99 7.12
C GLY A 37 -9.44 -33.63 5.64
N LYS A 38 -9.59 -32.35 5.27
CA LYS A 38 -9.51 -31.89 3.87
C LYS A 38 -8.18 -31.20 3.57
N PRO A 39 -7.58 -31.42 2.39
CA PRO A 39 -6.38 -30.70 1.98
C PRO A 39 -6.69 -29.20 1.86
N VAL A 40 -5.73 -28.37 2.23
CA VAL A 40 -5.89 -26.90 2.25
C VAL A 40 -5.05 -26.21 1.18
N PHE A 41 -3.95 -26.85 0.77
CA PHE A 41 -2.99 -26.26 -0.16
C PHE A 41 -2.82 -27.12 -1.40
N GLU A 42 -2.61 -26.43 -2.51
CA GLU A 42 -2.01 -26.95 -3.74
C GLU A 42 -0.74 -26.12 -3.98
N VAL A 43 0.41 -26.79 -4.12
CA VAL A 43 1.70 -26.11 -4.20
C VAL A 43 2.28 -26.25 -5.60
N TRP A 44 2.36 -25.11 -6.28
CA TRP A 44 3.02 -25.04 -7.58
C TRP A 44 4.51 -24.72 -7.45
N ILE A 45 5.34 -25.52 -8.13
CA ILE A 45 6.75 -25.27 -8.44
C ILE A 45 7.04 -25.65 -9.89
N ASN A 46 8.10 -25.09 -10.47
CA ASN A 46 8.44 -25.34 -11.86
C ASN A 46 8.88 -26.79 -12.10
N GLU A 47 9.50 -27.43 -11.10
CA GLU A 47 10.04 -28.78 -11.15
C GLU A 47 8.97 -29.87 -11.35
N THR A 48 7.73 -29.62 -10.92
CA THR A 48 6.61 -30.56 -11.03
C THR A 48 5.69 -30.26 -12.20
N THR A 49 6.00 -29.24 -13.00
CA THR A 49 5.17 -28.86 -14.14
C THR A 49 5.45 -29.79 -15.33
N PRO A 50 4.41 -30.47 -15.88
CA PRO A 50 4.60 -31.34 -17.04
C PRO A 50 5.20 -30.58 -18.23
N PRO A 51 6.02 -31.23 -19.09
CA PRO A 51 6.49 -30.62 -20.33
C PRO A 51 5.30 -30.15 -21.16
N GLN A 52 5.27 -28.85 -21.46
CA GLN A 52 4.24 -28.28 -22.32
C GLN A 52 4.70 -28.27 -23.78
N GLY A 53 3.75 -28.18 -24.72
CA GLY A 53 4.07 -28.17 -26.16
C GLY A 53 5.04 -27.05 -26.54
N GLY A 54 5.80 -27.24 -27.63
CA GLY A 54 6.97 -26.41 -28.01
C GLY A 54 6.74 -24.91 -28.28
N THR A 55 5.54 -24.40 -28.03
CA THR A 55 5.18 -22.97 -28.11
C THR A 55 5.22 -22.25 -26.76
N TRP A 56 5.44 -22.96 -25.65
CA TRP A 56 5.41 -22.38 -24.30
C TRP A 56 6.82 -22.06 -23.78
N ASP A 57 7.06 -20.80 -23.40
CA ASP A 57 8.29 -20.38 -22.73
C ASP A 57 8.18 -20.67 -21.22
N SER A 58 9.20 -21.29 -20.63
CA SER A 58 9.22 -21.62 -19.19
C SER A 58 9.04 -20.38 -18.31
N ARG A 59 9.50 -19.23 -18.81
CA ARG A 59 9.28 -17.93 -18.17
C ARG A 59 7.78 -17.57 -18.10
N ASP A 60 7.03 -17.75 -19.17
CA ASP A 60 5.61 -17.39 -19.21
C ASP A 60 4.80 -18.28 -18.27
N THR A 61 5.14 -19.57 -18.19
CA THR A 61 4.52 -20.51 -17.26
C THR A 61 4.75 -20.09 -15.80
N CYS A 62 5.98 -19.71 -15.45
CA CYS A 62 6.31 -19.16 -14.14
C CYS A 62 5.51 -17.91 -13.80
N LEU A 63 5.42 -16.94 -14.72
CA LEU A 63 4.68 -15.70 -14.49
C LEU A 63 3.17 -15.92 -14.37
N ARG A 64 2.59 -16.85 -15.15
CA ARG A 64 1.19 -17.26 -14.99
C ARG A 64 0.92 -17.95 -13.65
N ALA A 65 1.87 -18.75 -13.16
CA ALA A 65 1.75 -19.34 -11.83
C ALA A 65 1.76 -18.27 -10.73
N VAL A 66 2.56 -17.20 -10.89
CA VAL A 66 2.51 -16.04 -9.99
C VAL A 66 1.15 -15.36 -10.03
N GLU A 67 0.55 -15.19 -11.22
CA GLU A 67 -0.78 -14.61 -11.38
C GLU A 67 -1.85 -15.44 -10.66
N ASN A 68 -1.82 -16.75 -10.87
CA ASN A 68 -2.87 -17.66 -10.42
C ASN A 68 -2.76 -18.08 -8.95
N CYS A 69 -1.60 -17.96 -8.31
CA CYS A 69 -1.47 -18.36 -6.90
C CYS A 69 -2.12 -17.37 -5.92
N ASP A 70 -2.61 -17.84 -4.77
CA ASP A 70 -3.08 -16.95 -3.70
C ASP A 70 -1.94 -16.47 -2.78
N ILE A 71 -0.87 -17.27 -2.69
CA ILE A 71 0.33 -16.99 -1.90
C ILE A 71 1.56 -17.26 -2.77
N LEU A 72 2.40 -16.24 -2.91
CA LEU A 72 3.73 -16.35 -3.51
C LEU A 72 4.76 -16.38 -2.38
N LEU A 73 5.38 -17.54 -2.15
CA LEU A 73 6.46 -17.71 -1.18
C LEU A 73 7.80 -17.61 -1.91
N VAL A 74 8.61 -16.60 -1.58
CA VAL A 74 9.93 -16.37 -2.19
C VAL A 74 11.02 -16.76 -1.19
N LEU A 75 11.83 -17.75 -1.56
CA LEU A 75 13.04 -18.10 -0.82
C LEU A 75 14.19 -17.28 -1.41
N TYR A 76 14.50 -16.16 -0.75
CA TYR A 76 15.40 -15.16 -1.29
C TYR A 76 16.84 -15.44 -0.88
N ASN A 77 17.71 -15.66 -1.86
CA ASN A 77 19.16 -15.80 -1.66
C ASN A 77 19.98 -14.71 -2.40
N GLY A 78 19.32 -13.71 -2.98
CA GLY A 78 19.96 -12.65 -3.77
C GLY A 78 20.31 -13.01 -5.22
N ASN A 79 19.98 -14.21 -5.69
CA ASN A 79 20.15 -14.62 -7.09
C ASN A 79 18.90 -14.29 -7.90
N ALA A 80 19.05 -13.53 -8.99
CA ALA A 80 17.96 -13.09 -9.84
C ALA A 80 17.34 -14.22 -10.67
N GLY A 81 18.00 -15.36 -10.80
CA GLY A 81 17.52 -16.46 -11.65
C GLY A 81 18.01 -16.37 -13.09
N TRP A 82 17.63 -17.37 -13.89
CA TRP A 82 17.99 -17.42 -15.31
C TRP A 82 17.26 -16.34 -16.12
N ALA A 83 17.96 -15.78 -17.10
CA ALA A 83 17.47 -14.85 -18.11
C ALA A 83 17.89 -15.35 -19.51
N LYS A 84 17.03 -15.17 -20.52
CA LYS A 84 17.26 -15.71 -21.88
C LYS A 84 18.24 -14.83 -22.64
N ASN A 85 18.06 -13.51 -22.56
CA ASN A 85 18.90 -12.52 -23.22
C ASN A 85 19.62 -11.62 -22.20
N LYS A 86 20.75 -11.04 -22.62
CA LYS A 86 21.45 -10.02 -21.82
C LYS A 86 20.55 -8.81 -21.63
N GLY A 87 20.41 -8.37 -20.38
CA GLY A 87 19.59 -7.22 -20.00
C GLY A 87 18.14 -7.57 -19.63
N GLU A 88 17.73 -8.83 -19.76
CA GLU A 88 16.45 -9.29 -19.22
C GLU A 88 16.54 -9.54 -17.70
N LEU A 89 15.42 -9.30 -17.02
CA LEU A 89 15.27 -9.67 -15.61
C LEU A 89 15.33 -11.19 -15.46
N GLY A 90 16.16 -11.66 -14.54
CA GLY A 90 16.15 -13.05 -14.12
C GLY A 90 14.76 -13.47 -13.62
N ILE A 91 14.42 -14.76 -13.80
CA ILE A 91 13.08 -15.26 -13.50
C ILE A 91 12.64 -15.02 -12.05
N CYS A 92 13.53 -15.17 -11.06
CA CYS A 92 13.19 -14.98 -9.65
C CYS A 92 12.88 -13.50 -9.35
N HIS A 93 13.63 -12.58 -9.96
CA HIS A 93 13.33 -11.15 -9.89
C HIS A 93 11.97 -10.85 -10.53
N ALA A 94 11.72 -11.36 -11.74
CA ALA A 94 10.46 -11.13 -12.45
C ALA A 94 9.25 -11.69 -11.70
N GLU A 95 9.36 -12.88 -11.09
CA GLU A 95 8.31 -13.47 -10.26
C GLU A 95 7.99 -12.61 -9.03
N TYR A 96 9.03 -12.11 -8.35
CA TYR A 96 8.88 -11.24 -7.19
C TYR A 96 8.20 -9.91 -7.55
N ASP A 97 8.69 -9.23 -8.58
CA ASP A 97 8.13 -7.99 -9.09
C ASP A 97 6.67 -8.14 -9.54
N ARG A 98 6.38 -9.22 -10.29
CA ARG A 98 5.01 -9.53 -10.74
C ARG A 98 4.07 -9.76 -9.56
N GLY A 99 4.54 -10.49 -8.53
CA GLY A 99 3.77 -10.74 -7.31
C GLY A 99 3.44 -9.45 -6.56
N LEU A 100 4.42 -8.57 -6.37
CA LEU A 100 4.23 -7.29 -5.69
C LEU A 100 3.29 -6.36 -6.48
N SER A 101 3.42 -6.33 -7.80
CA SER A 101 2.59 -5.51 -8.69
C SER A 101 1.12 -5.95 -8.72
N LEU A 102 0.86 -7.26 -8.60
CA LEU A 102 -0.51 -7.79 -8.57
C LEU A 102 -1.18 -7.58 -7.23
N ALA A 103 -0.54 -8.03 -6.16
CA ALA A 103 -1.03 -7.86 -4.80
C ALA A 103 0.13 -8.05 -3.82
N ARG A 104 0.69 -6.95 -3.30
CA ARG A 104 1.78 -7.00 -2.30
C ARG A 104 1.49 -7.96 -1.15
N ASP A 105 0.24 -8.02 -0.69
CA ASP A 105 -0.19 -8.89 0.41
C ASP A 105 -0.20 -10.39 0.09
N LYS A 106 -0.02 -10.81 -1.17
CA LYS A 106 0.17 -12.23 -1.55
C LYS A 106 1.62 -12.69 -1.40
N VAL A 107 2.57 -11.76 -1.43
CA VAL A 107 4.00 -12.05 -1.44
C VAL A 107 4.48 -12.27 -0.01
N ARG A 108 5.17 -13.38 0.20
CA ARG A 108 5.79 -13.75 1.47
C ARG A 108 7.23 -14.11 1.21
N VAL A 109 8.14 -13.52 1.96
CA VAL A 109 9.57 -13.68 1.75
C VAL A 109 10.19 -14.39 2.93
N VAL A 110 11.01 -15.40 2.64
CA VAL A 110 11.94 -16.00 3.59
C VAL A 110 13.35 -15.71 3.07
N ASP A 111 14.04 -14.80 3.76
CA ASP A 111 15.43 -14.47 3.44
C ASP A 111 16.34 -15.58 3.96
N ILE A 112 17.04 -16.23 3.04
CA ILE A 112 18.01 -17.31 3.29
C ILE A 112 19.43 -16.88 2.88
N SER A 113 19.60 -15.59 2.58
CA SER A 113 20.88 -15.06 2.11
C SER A 113 21.84 -14.84 3.27
N THR A 114 23.13 -15.10 3.02
CA THR A 114 24.23 -14.68 3.90
C THR A 114 24.92 -13.47 3.31
N LYS A 115 25.54 -12.63 4.14
CA LYS A 115 26.27 -11.42 3.66
C LYS A 115 27.33 -11.79 2.63
N GLU A 116 28.00 -12.91 2.84
CA GLU A 116 29.05 -13.45 1.98
C GLU A 116 28.44 -13.85 0.62
N SER A 117 27.34 -14.60 0.63
CA SER A 117 26.66 -15.04 -0.61
C SER A 117 26.12 -13.87 -1.43
N LEU A 118 25.57 -12.84 -0.77
CA LEU A 118 25.08 -11.65 -1.47
C LEU A 118 26.22 -10.92 -2.17
N ALA A 119 27.33 -10.69 -1.47
CA ALA A 119 28.49 -9.98 -2.01
C ALA A 119 29.10 -10.70 -3.22
N GLU A 120 29.18 -12.03 -3.19
CA GLU A 120 29.63 -12.84 -4.32
C GLU A 120 28.68 -12.71 -5.52
N LEU A 121 27.37 -12.84 -5.28
CA LEU A 121 26.36 -12.80 -6.33
C LEU A 121 26.26 -11.43 -7.02
N ARG A 122 26.58 -10.32 -6.32
CA ARG A 122 26.54 -8.95 -6.89
C ARG A 122 27.52 -8.72 -8.05
N GLN A 123 28.48 -9.62 -8.28
CA GLN A 123 29.34 -9.53 -9.46
C GLN A 123 28.54 -9.66 -10.78
N ASP A 124 27.39 -10.33 -10.74
CA ASP A 124 26.44 -10.35 -11.84
C ASP A 124 25.46 -9.18 -11.74
N LYS A 125 25.32 -8.42 -12.84
CA LYS A 125 24.48 -7.22 -12.88
C LYS A 125 23.00 -7.50 -12.63
N ASN A 126 22.48 -8.65 -13.03
CA ASN A 126 21.07 -9.00 -12.79
C ASN A 126 20.82 -9.28 -11.30
N ASN A 127 21.77 -9.94 -10.63
CA ASN A 127 21.73 -10.15 -9.19
C ASN A 127 21.85 -8.82 -8.45
N GLU A 128 22.74 -7.94 -8.87
CA GLU A 128 22.89 -6.59 -8.30
C GLU A 128 21.55 -5.83 -8.32
N LEU A 129 20.93 -5.73 -9.50
CA LEU A 129 19.64 -5.07 -9.68
C LEU A 129 18.53 -5.71 -8.85
N PHE A 130 18.51 -7.04 -8.74
CA PHE A 130 17.53 -7.74 -7.92
C PHE A 130 17.72 -7.44 -6.43
N GLN A 131 18.95 -7.46 -5.95
CA GLN A 131 19.25 -7.15 -4.54
C GLN A 131 18.90 -5.69 -4.20
N ASP A 132 19.19 -4.75 -5.10
CA ASP A 132 18.86 -3.33 -4.89
C ASP A 132 17.34 -3.12 -4.88
N TYR A 133 16.61 -3.73 -5.82
CA TYR A 133 15.15 -3.71 -5.86
C TYR A 133 14.52 -4.35 -4.61
N PHE A 134 15.05 -5.51 -4.20
CA PHE A 134 14.58 -6.21 -3.02
C PHE A 134 14.79 -5.40 -1.73
N ASN A 135 15.95 -4.75 -1.57
CA ASN A 135 16.23 -3.91 -0.40
C ASN A 135 15.33 -2.66 -0.35
N LEU A 136 14.97 -2.09 -1.51
CA LEU A 136 14.03 -0.98 -1.57
C LEU A 136 12.62 -1.40 -1.13
N GLU A 137 12.16 -2.57 -1.60
CA GLU A 137 10.80 -3.05 -1.35
C GLU A 137 10.62 -3.73 0.02
N ASN A 138 11.68 -4.27 0.61
CA ASN A 138 11.60 -5.12 1.79
C ASN A 138 12.44 -4.62 2.99
N ALA A 139 11.81 -3.79 3.83
CA ALA A 139 12.44 -3.24 5.04
C ALA A 139 12.45 -4.19 6.27
N PHE A 140 11.75 -5.34 6.22
CA PHE A 140 11.68 -6.28 7.35
C PHE A 140 12.34 -7.62 7.01
N ARG A 141 13.55 -7.83 7.53
CA ARG A 141 14.23 -9.12 7.47
C ARG A 141 13.71 -9.99 8.61
N GLY A 142 13.25 -11.19 8.28
CA GLY A 142 12.86 -12.19 9.26
C GLY A 142 14.05 -12.61 10.13
N GLY A 143 13.78 -13.43 11.16
CA GLY A 143 14.85 -14.03 11.97
C GLY A 143 15.81 -14.88 11.14
N ASP A 144 17.01 -15.10 11.66
CA ASP A 144 18.10 -15.76 10.94
C ASP A 144 17.74 -17.21 10.54
N VAL A 145 17.88 -17.53 9.25
CA VAL A 145 17.66 -18.88 8.70
C VAL A 145 19.00 -19.43 8.23
N THR A 146 19.56 -20.36 9.00
CA THR A 146 20.92 -20.88 8.75
C THR A 146 20.94 -22.36 8.37
N THR A 147 19.88 -23.12 8.65
CA THR A 147 19.76 -24.54 8.33
C THR A 147 18.49 -24.86 7.53
N VAL A 148 18.46 -26.01 6.86
CA VAL A 148 17.28 -26.49 6.12
C VAL A 148 16.06 -26.65 7.04
N GLU A 149 16.28 -27.12 8.27
CA GLU A 149 15.21 -27.26 9.27
C GLU A 149 14.65 -25.90 9.71
N ASP A 150 15.53 -24.90 9.91
CA ASP A 150 15.10 -23.54 10.20
C ASP A 150 14.30 -22.95 9.03
N LEU A 151 14.73 -23.22 7.79
CA LEU A 151 14.02 -22.80 6.60
C LEU A 151 12.62 -23.42 6.55
N LYS A 152 12.50 -24.73 6.75
CA LYS A 152 11.19 -25.42 6.78
C LYS A 152 10.28 -24.88 7.87
N LYS A 153 10.83 -24.66 9.07
CA LYS A 153 10.09 -24.03 10.18
C LYS A 153 9.62 -22.63 9.81
N ARG A 154 10.51 -21.81 9.24
CA ARG A 154 10.20 -20.43 8.87
C ARG A 154 9.15 -20.33 7.78
N VAL A 155 9.18 -21.24 6.81
CA VAL A 155 8.16 -21.37 5.77
C VAL A 155 6.79 -21.69 6.40
N LYS A 156 6.72 -22.64 7.34
CA LYS A 156 5.47 -22.99 8.04
C LYS A 156 4.90 -21.81 8.82
N GLU A 157 5.74 -21.10 9.58
CA GLU A 157 5.35 -19.87 10.30
C GLU A 157 4.81 -18.80 9.34
N THR A 158 5.49 -18.61 8.21
CA THR A 158 5.14 -17.62 7.19
C THR A 158 3.81 -17.94 6.52
N LEU A 159 3.57 -19.21 6.18
CA LEU A 159 2.31 -19.69 5.62
C LEU A 159 1.15 -19.56 6.61
N HIS A 160 1.38 -19.91 7.88
CA HIS A 160 0.39 -19.74 8.94
C HIS A 160 -0.03 -18.25 9.08
N GLY A 161 0.95 -17.33 9.12
CA GLY A 161 0.68 -15.90 9.13
C GLY A 161 -0.05 -15.40 7.88
N ALA A 162 0.27 -15.97 6.71
CA ALA A 162 -0.43 -15.66 5.46
C ALA A 162 -1.90 -16.09 5.51
N LEU A 163 -2.21 -17.31 5.97
CA LEU A 163 -3.58 -17.79 6.14
C LEU A 163 -4.40 -16.89 7.07
N ILE A 164 -3.84 -16.50 8.22
CA ILE A 164 -4.50 -15.59 9.15
C ILE A 164 -4.80 -14.26 8.46
N SER A 165 -3.81 -13.69 7.76
CA SER A 165 -3.94 -12.40 7.08
C SER A 165 -5.00 -12.43 5.97
N LEU A 166 -5.04 -13.51 5.18
CA LEU A 166 -6.03 -13.72 4.12
C LEU A 166 -7.43 -13.92 4.69
N ALA A 167 -7.59 -14.72 5.74
CA ALA A 167 -8.88 -14.92 6.40
C ALA A 167 -9.42 -13.60 6.99
N GLN A 168 -8.56 -12.84 7.69
CA GLN A 168 -8.90 -11.51 8.20
C GLN A 168 -9.17 -10.51 7.06
N GLY A 169 -8.43 -10.60 5.95
CA GLY A 169 -8.70 -9.83 4.73
C GLY A 169 -10.09 -10.12 4.16
N GLY A 170 -10.45 -11.40 4.02
CA GLY A 170 -11.77 -11.83 3.55
C GLY A 170 -12.91 -11.33 4.44
N VAL A 171 -12.75 -11.39 5.77
CA VAL A 171 -13.74 -10.82 6.71
C VAL A 171 -13.86 -9.31 6.54
N ARG A 172 -12.75 -8.59 6.35
CA ARG A 172 -12.75 -7.14 6.13
C ARG A 172 -13.44 -6.77 4.82
N GLU A 173 -13.18 -7.47 3.72
CA GLU A 173 -13.87 -7.24 2.45
C GLU A 173 -15.36 -7.61 2.55
N ALA A 174 -15.71 -8.70 3.24
CA ALA A 174 -17.11 -9.04 3.50
C ALA A 174 -17.82 -7.95 4.35
N ALA A 175 -17.12 -7.36 5.32
CA ALA A 175 -17.64 -6.28 6.16
C ALA A 175 -17.86 -4.98 5.37
N ARG A 176 -17.06 -4.70 4.33
CA ARG A 176 -17.29 -3.56 3.41
C ARG A 176 -18.65 -3.65 2.69
N GLY A 177 -19.24 -4.84 2.60
CA GLY A 177 -20.45 -5.12 1.84
C GLY A 177 -21.80 -4.76 2.50
N LYS A 178 -21.90 -4.51 3.81
CA LYS A 178 -23.22 -4.29 4.46
C LYS A 178 -23.21 -3.28 5.62
N PRO A 179 -23.57 -2.01 5.37
CA PRO A 179 -24.08 -1.13 6.43
C PRO A 179 -25.55 -1.47 6.73
N GLY A 180 -25.83 -2.71 7.14
CA GLY A 180 -27.19 -3.18 7.42
C GLY A 180 -27.63 -3.02 8.88
N ILE A 181 -26.68 -2.82 9.80
CA ILE A 181 -26.88 -2.86 11.26
C ILE A 181 -25.95 -1.83 11.91
N GLY A 182 -26.32 -1.32 13.10
CA GLY A 182 -25.45 -0.50 13.95
C GLY A 182 -25.26 0.94 13.46
N ASP A 183 -24.10 1.53 13.77
CA ASP A 183 -23.80 2.93 13.45
C ASP A 183 -23.87 3.22 11.95
N ALA A 184 -23.48 2.29 11.10
CA ALA A 184 -23.54 2.49 9.65
C ALA A 184 -24.99 2.65 9.14
N LEU A 185 -25.94 1.92 9.73
CA LEU A 185 -27.38 2.11 9.48
C LEU A 185 -27.85 3.45 10.06
N THR A 186 -27.42 3.80 11.26
CA THR A 186 -27.73 5.11 11.87
C THR A 186 -27.25 6.27 11.00
N TRP A 187 -26.06 6.18 10.41
CA TRP A 187 -25.51 7.21 9.53
C TRP A 187 -26.23 7.26 8.18
N SER A 188 -26.69 6.12 7.66
CA SER A 188 -27.50 6.08 6.44
C SER A 188 -28.83 6.84 6.57
N ARG A 189 -29.36 6.98 7.79
CA ARG A 189 -30.58 7.75 8.09
C ARG A 189 -30.37 9.26 8.20
N LEU A 190 -29.12 9.70 8.36
CA LEU A 190 -28.81 11.14 8.40
C LEU A 190 -28.97 11.76 7.01
N ASP A 191 -29.45 13.00 6.97
CA ASP A 191 -29.33 13.86 5.79
C ASP A 191 -27.85 14.13 5.46
N PHE A 192 -27.57 14.67 4.27
CA PHE A 192 -26.19 14.87 3.82
C PHE A 192 -25.40 15.84 4.70
N ALA A 193 -25.99 16.95 5.15
CA ALA A 193 -25.31 17.95 5.98
C ALA A 193 -25.01 17.40 7.39
N SER A 194 -25.95 16.68 7.98
CA SER A 194 -25.77 16.02 9.27
C SER A 194 -24.73 14.90 9.20
N ARG A 195 -24.71 14.13 8.11
CA ARG A 195 -23.71 13.08 7.88
C ARG A 195 -22.31 13.64 7.64
N GLU A 196 -22.18 14.67 6.80
CA GLU A 196 -20.91 15.35 6.54
C GLU A 196 -20.31 15.89 7.83
N ARG A 197 -21.06 16.67 8.62
CA ARG A 197 -20.58 17.20 9.90
C ARG A 197 -20.07 16.10 10.82
N LYS A 198 -20.78 14.98 10.90
CA LYS A 198 -20.37 13.84 11.73
C LYS A 198 -19.08 13.20 11.23
N MET A 199 -18.96 13.00 9.92
CA MET A 199 -17.76 12.45 9.28
C MET A 199 -16.54 13.37 9.47
N VAL A 200 -16.69 14.67 9.21
CA VAL A 200 -15.62 15.68 9.40
C VAL A 200 -15.17 15.73 10.86
N THR A 201 -16.12 15.78 11.80
CA THR A 201 -15.80 15.81 13.24
C THR A 201 -14.98 14.59 13.64
N LEU A 202 -15.41 13.40 13.23
CA LEU A 202 -14.71 12.18 13.58
C LEU A 202 -13.35 12.06 12.87
N LEU A 203 -13.27 12.43 11.59
CA LEU A 203 -12.03 12.45 10.84
C LEU A 203 -11.00 13.36 11.50
N ARG A 204 -11.41 14.56 11.91
CA ARG A 204 -10.56 15.52 12.64
C ARG A 204 -10.04 14.92 13.94
N ASN A 205 -10.93 14.37 14.78
CA ASN A 205 -10.54 13.78 16.06
C ASN A 205 -9.58 12.59 15.86
N THR A 206 -9.86 11.75 14.87
CA THR A 206 -9.02 10.61 14.50
C THR A 206 -7.63 11.06 14.04
N LEU A 207 -7.55 12.10 13.21
CA LEU A 207 -6.28 12.66 12.74
C LEU A 207 -5.45 13.17 13.91
N VAL A 208 -6.05 13.94 14.83
CA VAL A 208 -5.38 14.42 16.06
C VAL A 208 -4.81 13.25 16.86
N GLU A 209 -5.63 12.24 17.15
CA GLU A 209 -5.25 11.09 17.97
C GLU A 209 -4.13 10.25 17.33
N GLN A 210 -4.22 9.99 16.01
CA GLN A 210 -3.30 9.06 15.34
C GLN A 210 -2.03 9.70 14.80
N SER A 211 -2.06 11.00 14.46
CA SER A 211 -0.88 11.71 13.99
C SER A 211 -0.08 12.37 15.13
N GLY A 212 -0.58 12.31 16.37
CA GLY A 212 -0.03 13.11 17.49
C GLY A 212 -0.18 14.62 17.26
N GLY A 213 -1.14 15.03 16.44
CA GLY A 213 -1.35 16.42 16.04
C GLY A 213 -2.16 17.22 17.05
N GLN A 214 -2.40 18.49 16.73
CA GLN A 214 -3.24 19.40 17.51
C GLN A 214 -4.38 19.95 16.65
N SER A 215 -5.57 20.11 17.25
CA SER A 215 -6.70 20.74 16.57
C SER A 215 -6.53 22.27 16.56
N LYS A 216 -6.59 22.89 15.37
CA LYS A 216 -6.62 24.35 15.20
C LYS A 216 -7.89 24.73 14.43
N LYS A 217 -8.88 25.30 15.14
CA LYS A 217 -10.24 25.53 14.62
C LYS A 217 -10.86 24.22 14.07
N ASN A 218 -11.17 24.17 12.78
CA ASN A 218 -11.73 23.00 12.09
C ASN A 218 -10.66 22.11 11.43
N ASN A 219 -9.38 22.47 11.55
CA ASN A 219 -8.26 21.79 10.92
C ASN A 219 -7.37 21.09 11.95
N VAL A 220 -6.43 20.29 11.46
CA VAL A 220 -5.44 19.58 12.30
C VAL A 220 -4.04 19.99 11.86
N ILE A 221 -3.18 20.35 12.80
CA ILE A 221 -1.75 20.47 12.58
C ILE A 221 -1.11 19.17 13.02
N ALA A 222 -0.51 18.44 12.09
CA ALA A 222 0.10 17.14 12.33
C ALA A 222 1.61 17.19 12.05
N PRO A 223 2.46 16.69 12.96
CA PRO A 223 3.88 16.52 12.69
C PRO A 223 4.07 15.35 11.71
N LEU A 224 4.53 15.63 10.50
CA LEU A 224 4.80 14.64 9.45
C LEU A 224 6.17 14.92 8.84
N ALA A 225 7.01 13.88 8.71
CA ALA A 225 8.39 13.99 8.21
C ALA A 225 9.22 15.11 8.89
N GLY A 226 8.99 15.35 10.18
CA GLY A 226 9.72 16.35 10.97
C GLY A 226 9.26 17.80 10.78
N VAL A 227 8.14 18.03 10.07
CA VAL A 227 7.55 19.36 9.91
C VAL A 227 6.07 19.37 10.27
N ASP A 228 5.56 20.51 10.71
CA ASP A 228 4.14 20.69 10.98
C ASP A 228 3.38 20.91 9.67
N ILE A 229 2.33 20.11 9.45
CA ILE A 229 1.48 20.16 8.25
C ILE A 229 0.03 20.41 8.64
N LEU A 230 -0.59 21.40 8.00
CA LEU A 230 -2.02 21.68 8.09
C LEU A 230 -2.81 20.67 7.26
N LEU A 231 -3.45 19.73 7.96
CA LEU A 231 -4.44 18.82 7.40
C LEU A 231 -5.83 19.45 7.49
N VAL A 232 -6.55 19.46 6.37
CA VAL A 232 -7.89 20.05 6.24
C VAL A 232 -8.91 18.93 6.03
N PRO A 233 -9.68 18.56 7.06
CA PRO A 233 -10.67 17.48 6.97
C PRO A 233 -11.90 17.91 6.18
N HIS A 234 -12.35 17.05 5.26
CA HIS A 234 -13.56 17.19 4.45
C HIS A 234 -14.33 15.87 4.42
N ALA A 235 -15.59 15.89 3.98
CA ALA A 235 -16.34 14.66 3.78
C ALA A 235 -17.32 14.72 2.60
N ILE A 236 -17.37 13.63 1.83
CA ILE A 236 -18.41 13.41 0.81
C ILE A 236 -19.43 12.44 1.41
N PRO A 237 -20.63 12.91 1.79
CA PRO A 237 -21.59 12.12 2.57
C PRO A 237 -22.30 11.02 1.77
N ALA A 238 -22.08 10.91 0.45
CA ALA A 238 -22.70 9.89 -0.40
C ALA A 238 -21.69 9.30 -1.41
N ALA A 239 -22.18 8.54 -2.39
CA ALA A 239 -21.35 8.13 -3.51
C ALA A 239 -20.84 9.35 -4.28
N PHE A 240 -19.59 9.30 -4.76
CA PHE A 240 -18.95 10.42 -5.46
C PHE A 240 -19.71 10.85 -6.74
N SER A 241 -20.50 9.95 -7.33
CA SER A 241 -21.37 10.23 -8.48
C SER A 241 -22.59 11.09 -8.15
N ILE A 242 -22.92 11.30 -6.88
CA ILE A 242 -24.05 12.13 -6.45
C ILE A 242 -23.60 13.59 -6.40
N GLY A 243 -24.06 14.39 -7.36
CA GLY A 243 -23.67 15.79 -7.51
C GLY A 243 -23.83 16.59 -6.22
N GLN A 244 -24.99 16.50 -5.55
CA GLN A 244 -25.25 17.24 -4.32
C GLN A 244 -24.24 16.94 -3.21
N ALA A 245 -23.80 15.69 -3.06
CA ALA A 245 -22.81 15.31 -2.07
C ALA A 245 -21.39 15.74 -2.47
N LYS A 246 -21.07 15.72 -3.78
CA LYS A 246 -19.78 16.16 -4.31
C LYS A 246 -19.61 17.68 -4.16
N GLU A 247 -20.64 18.46 -4.43
CA GLU A 247 -20.62 19.93 -4.33
C GLU A 247 -20.44 20.45 -2.90
N MET A 248 -20.75 19.63 -1.88
CA MET A 248 -20.50 20.00 -0.47
C MET A 248 -18.99 20.16 -0.18
N VAL A 249 -18.14 19.38 -0.85
CA VAL A 249 -16.67 19.54 -0.77
C VAL A 249 -16.16 20.43 -1.91
N GLY A 250 -16.73 20.29 -3.11
CA GLY A 250 -16.27 21.00 -4.30
C GLY A 250 -14.78 20.74 -4.58
N GLN A 251 -14.08 21.77 -5.03
CA GLN A 251 -12.61 21.78 -5.16
C GLN A 251 -12.01 22.57 -3.99
N PRO A 252 -11.69 21.92 -2.85
CA PRO A 252 -11.39 22.64 -1.61
C PRO A 252 -10.15 23.53 -1.73
N PHE A 253 -9.19 23.12 -2.55
CA PHE A 253 -7.92 23.83 -2.77
C PHE A 253 -8.07 25.18 -3.48
N LEU A 254 -9.22 25.48 -4.11
CA LEU A 254 -9.48 26.82 -4.66
C LEU A 254 -9.60 27.89 -3.55
N ARG A 255 -9.98 27.47 -2.34
CA ARG A 255 -10.15 28.33 -1.17
C ARG A 255 -8.95 28.29 -0.23
N ASP A 256 -7.82 27.71 -0.64
CA ASP A 256 -6.65 27.61 0.24
C ASP A 256 -6.12 28.97 0.70
N HIS A 257 -6.30 30.02 -0.11
CA HIS A 257 -5.92 31.40 0.25
C HIS A 257 -6.63 31.88 1.54
N GLU A 258 -7.82 31.36 1.86
CA GLU A 258 -8.53 31.64 3.11
C GLU A 258 -7.82 31.02 4.34
N LEU A 259 -6.90 30.07 4.13
CA LEU A 259 -6.12 29.41 5.18
C LEU A 259 -4.74 30.04 5.41
N ALA A 260 -4.39 31.12 4.70
CA ALA A 260 -3.07 31.75 4.77
C ALA A 260 -2.66 32.16 6.20
N ASP A 261 -3.60 32.70 6.98
CA ASP A 261 -3.38 33.07 8.40
C ASP A 261 -3.10 31.86 9.30
N THR A 262 -3.46 30.66 8.85
CA THR A 262 -3.20 29.42 9.60
C THR A 262 -1.82 28.85 9.27
N LEU A 263 -1.25 29.24 8.13
CA LEU A 263 0.04 28.80 7.59
C LEU A 263 1.21 29.73 7.99
N THR A 264 0.93 30.80 8.73
CA THR A 264 1.97 31.53 9.47
C THR A 264 2.41 30.67 10.67
N ASP A 265 3.65 30.83 11.14
CA ASP A 265 4.27 30.04 12.24
C ASP A 265 4.97 28.73 11.82
N GLY A 266 5.44 28.64 10.57
CA GLY A 266 6.22 27.47 10.10
C GLY A 266 5.37 26.23 9.80
N VAL A 267 4.04 26.38 9.79
CA VAL A 267 3.08 25.35 9.40
C VAL A 267 2.99 25.27 7.87
N ASN A 268 3.19 24.07 7.33
CA ASN A 268 3.15 23.77 5.90
C ASN A 268 1.75 23.32 5.47
N GLY A 269 1.46 23.27 4.16
CA GLY A 269 0.18 22.80 3.61
C GLY A 269 -0.53 23.86 2.77
N PRO A 270 -1.85 23.77 2.58
CA PRO A 270 -2.78 22.77 3.12
C PRO A 270 -2.67 21.40 2.44
N VAL A 271 -3.03 20.34 3.16
CA VAL A 271 -3.25 18.98 2.62
C VAL A 271 -4.67 18.55 2.98
N HIS A 272 -5.50 18.23 1.97
CA HIS A 272 -6.91 17.91 2.23
C HIS A 272 -7.11 16.42 2.47
N ILE A 273 -7.78 16.06 3.55
CA ILE A 273 -8.16 14.68 3.86
C ILE A 273 -9.67 14.57 3.72
N ILE A 274 -10.14 13.81 2.75
CA ILE A 274 -11.55 13.77 2.35
C ILE A 274 -12.11 12.39 2.68
N ALA A 275 -12.95 12.29 3.71
CA ALA A 275 -13.66 11.05 4.03
C ALA A 275 -14.82 10.84 3.05
N CYS A 276 -14.80 9.75 2.29
CA CYS A 276 -15.88 9.39 1.39
C CYS A 276 -16.76 8.32 2.02
N TYR A 277 -18.08 8.57 2.07
CA TYR A 277 -19.04 7.59 2.61
C TYR A 277 -19.00 6.27 1.80
N LYS A 278 -18.68 6.36 0.51
CA LYS A 278 -18.37 5.24 -0.39
C LYS A 278 -16.93 5.38 -0.89
N SER A 279 -16.55 4.64 -1.94
CA SER A 279 -15.23 4.78 -2.56
C SER A 279 -15.16 5.95 -3.56
N ALA A 280 -13.93 6.32 -3.92
CA ALA A 280 -13.60 7.21 -5.03
C ALA A 280 -12.60 6.48 -5.96
N THR A 281 -12.76 6.68 -7.26
CA THR A 281 -11.85 6.13 -8.29
C THR A 281 -10.77 7.14 -8.65
N GLU A 282 -9.67 6.66 -9.22
CA GLU A 282 -8.61 7.51 -9.79
C GLU A 282 -9.18 8.55 -10.79
N SER A 283 -10.05 8.12 -11.71
CA SER A 283 -10.67 9.05 -12.67
C SER A 283 -11.54 10.12 -12.00
N GLN A 284 -12.19 9.80 -10.87
CA GLN A 284 -12.94 10.79 -10.09
C GLN A 284 -12.01 11.76 -9.37
N ALA A 285 -10.87 11.27 -8.89
CA ALA A 285 -9.86 12.09 -8.24
C ALA A 285 -9.20 13.09 -9.20
N ILE A 286 -8.82 12.63 -10.40
CA ILE A 286 -8.28 13.49 -11.48
C ILE A 286 -9.32 14.54 -11.89
N LYS A 287 -10.59 14.15 -12.04
CA LYS A 287 -11.68 15.08 -12.34
C LYS A 287 -11.89 16.12 -11.25
N LEU A 288 -11.72 15.76 -9.98
CA LEU A 288 -11.78 16.72 -8.88
C LEU A 288 -10.62 17.70 -8.95
N LEU A 289 -9.39 17.22 -9.16
CA LEU A 289 -8.22 18.08 -9.31
C LEU A 289 -8.37 19.06 -10.48
N GLY A 290 -8.95 18.61 -11.61
CA GLY A 290 -9.12 19.42 -12.81
C GLY A 290 -7.86 19.52 -13.69
N PHE A 291 -6.79 18.82 -13.31
CA PHE A 291 -5.54 18.74 -14.05
C PHE A 291 -5.14 17.26 -14.22
N PRO A 292 -4.82 16.79 -15.44
CA PRO A 292 -4.56 15.37 -15.70
C PRO A 292 -3.16 14.91 -15.30
N ASP A 293 -2.17 15.80 -15.28
CA ASP A 293 -0.77 15.46 -14.98
C ASP A 293 -0.49 15.60 -13.48
N ALA A 294 -0.91 14.59 -12.72
CA ALA A 294 -0.74 14.51 -11.28
C ALA A 294 -0.33 13.10 -10.86
N THR A 295 0.38 12.99 -9.74
CA THR A 295 0.63 11.72 -9.09
C THR A 295 -0.67 11.23 -8.49
N VAL A 296 -1.21 10.10 -8.97
CA VAL A 296 -2.38 9.46 -8.40
C VAL A 296 -2.04 8.03 -7.98
N VAL A 297 -2.30 7.71 -6.72
CA VAL A 297 -1.98 6.39 -6.15
C VAL A 297 -3.24 5.80 -5.52
N THR A 298 -3.67 4.66 -6.05
CA THR A 298 -4.76 3.87 -5.45
C THR A 298 -4.19 2.94 -4.39
N THR A 299 -4.78 2.98 -3.19
CA THR A 299 -4.30 2.26 -2.00
C THR A 299 -5.48 1.58 -1.28
N PRO A 300 -5.22 0.67 -0.32
CA PRO A 300 -6.29 0.08 0.48
C PRO A 300 -7.12 1.08 1.31
N PHE A 301 -6.58 2.26 1.62
CA PHE A 301 -7.32 3.32 2.32
C PHE A 301 -8.20 4.15 1.36
N GLY A 302 -7.89 4.18 0.07
CA GLY A 302 -8.59 4.98 -0.94
C GLY A 302 -7.65 5.48 -2.04
N VAL A 303 -7.61 6.79 -2.27
CA VAL A 303 -6.82 7.38 -3.37
C VAL A 303 -6.06 8.59 -2.86
N PHE A 304 -4.76 8.66 -3.11
CA PHE A 304 -3.93 9.84 -2.88
C PHE A 304 -3.66 10.56 -4.19
N VAL A 305 -3.71 11.90 -4.17
CA VAL A 305 -3.42 12.77 -5.31
C VAL A 305 -2.44 13.85 -4.89
N ALA A 306 -1.41 14.07 -5.72
CA ALA A 306 -0.49 15.18 -5.59
C ALA A 306 -0.17 15.79 -6.96
N ASP A 307 -0.33 17.11 -7.06
CA ASP A 307 0.06 17.89 -8.22
C ASP A 307 1.45 18.54 -8.01
N ASN A 308 2.30 18.46 -9.03
CA ASN A 308 3.64 19.03 -9.00
C ASN A 308 3.70 20.50 -9.42
N VAL A 309 2.65 21.07 -10.01
CA VAL A 309 2.65 22.46 -10.47
C VAL A 309 2.11 23.40 -9.40
N GLN A 310 0.83 23.25 -9.06
CA GLN A 310 0.13 24.05 -8.04
C GLN A 310 0.41 23.56 -6.63
N LYS A 311 1.08 22.40 -6.48
CA LYS A 311 1.43 21.77 -5.20
C LYS A 311 0.21 21.36 -4.37
N VAL A 312 -0.94 21.17 -5.03
CA VAL A 312 -2.18 20.70 -4.40
C VAL A 312 -2.03 19.24 -4.02
N GLN A 313 -2.50 18.87 -2.83
CA GLN A 313 -2.44 17.50 -2.32
C GLN A 313 -3.73 17.15 -1.59
N PHE A 314 -4.27 15.97 -1.89
CA PHE A 314 -5.42 15.46 -1.15
C PHE A 314 -5.47 13.92 -1.12
N ALA A 315 -6.12 13.38 -0.10
CA ALA A 315 -6.35 11.96 0.06
C ALA A 315 -7.85 11.70 0.24
N PHE A 316 -8.40 10.78 -0.55
CA PHE A 316 -9.70 10.18 -0.29
C PHE A 316 -9.53 8.99 0.65
N ILE A 317 -10.23 9.02 1.77
CA ILE A 317 -10.40 7.87 2.65
C ILE A 317 -11.74 7.22 2.29
N ALA A 318 -11.68 6.01 1.74
CA ALA A 318 -12.84 5.32 1.18
C ALA A 318 -13.66 4.58 2.24
N ASN A 319 -14.97 4.42 1.95
CA ASN A 319 -15.90 3.60 2.73
C ASN A 319 -16.06 4.03 4.20
N CYS A 320 -16.06 5.33 4.46
CA CYS A 320 -16.26 5.95 5.76
C CYS A 320 -17.74 5.94 6.18
N CYS A 321 -18.31 4.75 6.38
CA CYS A 321 -19.72 4.59 6.73
C CYS A 321 -20.01 4.54 8.23
N ASP A 322 -18.98 4.37 9.06
CA ASP A 322 -19.03 4.35 10.53
C ASP A 322 -17.70 4.81 11.14
N GLU A 323 -17.62 4.80 12.47
CA GLU A 323 -16.45 5.29 13.19
C GLU A 323 -15.20 4.42 13.00
N ALA A 324 -15.36 3.10 13.06
CA ALA A 324 -14.26 2.16 12.89
C ALA A 324 -13.62 2.30 11.50
N SER A 325 -14.43 2.51 10.48
CA SER A 325 -13.99 2.66 9.09
C SER A 325 -13.16 3.92 8.89
N ILE A 326 -13.57 5.07 9.48
CA ILE A 326 -12.77 6.30 9.46
C ILE A 326 -11.45 6.10 10.19
N ARG A 327 -11.47 5.54 11.40
CA ARG A 327 -10.27 5.29 12.22
C ARG A 327 -9.26 4.42 11.50
N ASN A 328 -9.72 3.33 10.89
CA ASN A 328 -8.86 2.41 10.15
C ASN A 328 -8.36 3.05 8.84
N GLY A 329 -9.19 3.83 8.14
CA GLY A 329 -8.79 4.52 6.93
C GLY A 329 -7.65 5.51 7.16
N VAL A 330 -7.75 6.34 8.21
CA VAL A 330 -6.67 7.25 8.63
C VAL A 330 -5.40 6.49 9.01
N HIS A 331 -5.53 5.40 9.79
CA HIS A 331 -4.39 4.59 10.19
C HIS A 331 -3.63 4.05 8.97
N ASN A 332 -4.36 3.51 8.00
CA ASN A 332 -3.77 2.98 6.77
C ASN A 332 -3.13 4.07 5.91
N PHE A 333 -3.70 5.28 5.87
CA PHE A 333 -3.11 6.43 5.20
C PHE A 333 -1.76 6.83 5.82
N LEU A 334 -1.73 7.05 7.15
CA LEU A 334 -0.51 7.43 7.86
C LEU A 334 0.57 6.34 7.77
N LYS A 335 0.16 5.07 7.90
CA LYS A 335 1.07 3.92 7.74
C LYS A 335 1.63 3.82 6.33
N TRP A 336 0.81 4.09 5.30
CA TRP A 336 1.27 4.09 3.92
C TRP A 336 2.29 5.20 3.67
N LEU A 337 2.03 6.42 4.15
CA LEU A 337 2.97 7.54 4.07
C LEU A 337 4.35 7.16 4.63
N ALA A 338 4.39 6.66 5.87
CA ALA A 338 5.64 6.27 6.52
C ALA A 338 6.36 5.09 5.83
N ARG A 339 5.62 4.12 5.28
CA ARG A 339 6.21 2.94 4.64
C ARG A 339 6.71 3.20 3.22
N SER A 340 6.08 4.11 2.50
CA SER A 340 6.43 4.43 1.11
C SER A 340 7.52 5.51 1.01
N GLY A 341 7.78 6.25 2.09
CA GLY A 341 8.60 7.46 2.06
C GLY A 341 7.90 8.66 1.41
N GLU A 342 6.59 8.53 1.10
CA GLU A 342 5.81 9.60 0.49
C GLU A 342 5.55 10.76 1.47
N ASP A 343 5.71 10.53 2.77
CA ASP A 343 5.68 11.59 3.80
C ASP A 343 6.70 12.71 3.54
N VAL A 344 7.91 12.36 3.09
CA VAL A 344 8.96 13.33 2.74
C VAL A 344 8.56 14.19 1.55
N TYR A 345 8.04 13.57 0.48
CA TYR A 345 7.57 14.28 -0.71
C TYR A 345 6.32 15.11 -0.42
N LEU A 346 5.42 14.59 0.41
CA LEU A 346 4.22 15.30 0.85
C LEU A 346 4.60 16.56 1.65
N ALA A 347 5.54 16.45 2.58
CA ALA A 347 6.05 17.57 3.35
C ALA A 347 6.70 18.64 2.45
N ALA A 348 7.56 18.23 1.51
CA ALA A 348 8.20 19.15 0.58
C ALA A 348 7.17 19.92 -0.28
N ARG A 349 6.17 19.21 -0.82
CA ARG A 349 5.07 19.83 -1.58
C ARG A 349 4.20 20.72 -0.70
N ALA A 350 3.92 20.32 0.55
CA ALA A 350 3.14 21.10 1.50
C ALA A 350 3.82 22.43 1.82
N GLY A 351 5.15 22.44 2.01
CA GLY A 351 5.89 23.68 2.22
C GLY A 351 5.89 24.59 1.00
N ALA A 352 5.94 24.02 -0.21
CA ALA A 352 5.79 24.79 -1.44
C ALA A 352 4.38 25.37 -1.61
N ARG A 353 3.34 24.58 -1.29
CA ARG A 353 1.94 25.02 -1.32
C ARG A 353 1.71 26.19 -0.36
N ALA A 354 2.29 26.15 0.84
CA ALA A 354 2.11 27.23 1.82
C ALA A 354 2.60 28.57 1.28
N ARG A 355 3.75 28.59 0.59
CA ARG A 355 4.26 29.81 -0.07
C ARG A 355 3.35 30.31 -1.18
N ILE A 356 2.82 29.41 -2.01
CA ILE A 356 1.88 29.76 -3.09
C ILE A 356 0.61 30.38 -2.49
N VAL A 357 0.06 29.74 -1.47
CA VAL A 357 -1.16 30.18 -0.78
C VAL A 357 -0.98 31.55 -0.14
N GLN A 358 0.14 31.78 0.55
CA GLN A 358 0.48 33.08 1.12
C GLN A 358 0.64 34.16 0.04
N ALA A 359 1.22 33.84 -1.12
CA ALA A 359 1.33 34.78 -2.23
C ALA A 359 -0.05 35.14 -2.79
N ILE A 360 -0.91 34.15 -3.04
CA ILE A 360 -2.29 34.37 -3.54
C ILE A 360 -3.10 35.23 -2.57
N ALA A 361 -2.99 34.98 -1.26
CA ALA A 361 -3.70 35.75 -0.24
C ALA A 361 -3.30 37.22 -0.20
N ARG A 362 -2.05 37.57 -0.58
CA ARG A 362 -1.60 38.96 -0.70
C ARG A 362 -2.22 39.67 -1.90
N GLU A 363 -2.38 38.95 -3.01
CA GLU A 363 -3.01 39.46 -4.24
C GLU A 363 -4.54 39.49 -4.15
N THR A 364 -5.10 38.72 -3.23
CA THR A 364 -6.55 38.60 -3.00
C THR A 364 -6.87 39.07 -1.57
N PRO A 365 -6.71 40.37 -1.24
CA PRO A 365 -7.06 40.86 0.08
C PRO A 365 -8.52 40.54 0.34
N SER A 366 -8.76 39.84 1.44
CA SER A 366 -10.09 39.40 1.86
C SER A 366 -11.05 40.59 1.82
N SER A 367 -12.11 40.49 1.00
CA SER A 367 -13.20 41.46 1.04
C SER A 367 -13.78 41.45 2.46
N PRO A 368 -13.94 42.62 3.11
CA PRO A 368 -14.48 42.68 4.46
C PRO A 368 -15.97 42.30 4.42
N GLY A 369 -16.27 41.04 4.74
CA GLY A 369 -17.64 40.61 5.03
C GLY A 369 -18.04 39.28 4.39
N ALA A 370 -17.80 38.17 5.09
CA ALA A 370 -18.61 36.96 4.97
C ALA A 370 -18.47 36.10 6.23
N SER A 371 -18.95 36.63 7.36
CA SER A 371 -19.40 35.78 8.47
C SER A 371 -20.77 35.21 8.11
N ARG A 372 -20.82 33.94 7.72
CA ARG A 372 -22.03 33.11 7.82
C ARG A 372 -21.67 31.70 8.24
#